data_AF-A0A5D3BTM7-F1
#
_entry.id   AF-A0A5D3BTM7-F1
#
_cell.length_a   1.000
_cell.length_b   1.000
_cell.length_c   1.000
_cell.angle_alpha   90.00
_cell.angle_beta   90.00
_cell.angle_gamma   90.00
#
_symmetry.space_group_name_H-M   'P 1'
#
loop_
_entity.id
_entity.type
_entity.pdbx_description
1 polymer ?
#
loop_
_entity_poly.entity_id
_entity_poly.type
_entity_poly.pdbx_seq_one_letter_code
_entity_poly.pdbx_strand_id
1 'polypeptide(L)'
;MFILRKRRNPKESANLTSIQDLVADIDKNFHAGLLNTVRHCVYIGMADDVFALLQHGTHLYLANVVNLSKELMYQQVLRRFAHFNAIQLSNPAPLFELLILALKEEYANSECENDDFNEKVAETSTKLLKLKAEMLEEFFCISIDRNGNLASLPVVLDQYTPDMDRVPEFMLSLANDYELILQNFPSTQAKLHVYTVRTQKQINSPIGDGLVPISRFLIHIEHLVMEFNAAALHSKDKSFKVGGLA
;
A
#
# COMPACT_ATOMS: atom_id res chain seq x y z
N MET A 1 -12.36 -5.24 -14.12
CA MET A 1 -11.10 -4.53 -13.85
C MET A 1 -10.02 -5.19 -14.70
N PHE A 2 -9.19 -4.43 -15.40
CA PHE A 2 -8.09 -4.97 -16.21
C PHE A 2 -6.78 -4.31 -15.78
N ILE A 3 -5.68 -5.08 -15.82
CA ILE A 3 -4.33 -4.58 -15.50
C ILE A 3 -3.71 -4.09 -16.80
N LEU A 4 -3.27 -2.83 -16.82
CA LEU A 4 -2.54 -2.24 -17.94
C LEU A 4 -1.08 -2.01 -17.55
N ARG A 5 -0.18 -2.50 -18.41
CA ARG A 5 1.26 -2.22 -18.38
C ARG A 5 1.55 -1.10 -19.38
N LYS A 6 1.82 0.12 -18.91
CA LYS A 6 2.13 1.26 -19.77
C LYS A 6 3.63 1.57 -19.70
N ARG A 7 4.34 1.49 -20.84
CA ARG A 7 5.75 1.94 -20.96
C ARG A 7 5.81 3.46 -21.11
N ARG A 8 6.70 4.15 -20.38
CA ARG A 8 6.81 5.63 -20.40
C ARG A 8 8.27 6.15 -20.34
N ASN A 9 8.41 7.43 -20.68
CA ASN A 9 9.62 8.13 -21.17
C ASN A 9 10.49 8.68 -20.00
N PRO A 10 11.83 8.51 -20.00
CA PRO A 10 12.69 8.75 -18.83
C PRO A 10 13.19 10.20 -18.71
N LYS A 11 12.31 11.20 -18.73
CA LYS A 11 12.72 12.62 -18.67
C LYS A 11 12.26 13.30 -17.39
N GLU A 12 13.01 13.13 -16.31
CA GLU A 12 13.33 14.17 -15.32
C GLU A 12 14.21 13.59 -14.20
N SER A 13 15.52 13.88 -14.27
CA SER A 13 16.55 13.25 -13.45
C SER A 13 16.75 13.88 -12.07
N ALA A 14 16.03 14.95 -11.72
CA ALA A 14 16.34 15.79 -10.57
C ALA A 14 15.88 15.20 -9.21
N ASN A 15 14.88 14.32 -9.20
CA ASN A 15 14.31 13.73 -7.97
C ASN A 15 14.55 12.22 -7.81
N LEU A 16 15.33 11.63 -8.73
CA LEU A 16 15.71 10.21 -8.63
C LEU A 16 16.76 9.98 -7.54
N THR A 17 17.58 10.97 -7.21
CA THR A 17 18.68 10.82 -6.25
C THR A 17 18.18 10.50 -4.84
N SER A 18 17.15 11.20 -4.33
CA SER A 18 16.60 10.93 -2.98
C SER A 18 15.99 9.53 -2.86
N ILE A 19 15.38 9.04 -3.94
CA ILE A 19 14.79 7.69 -3.99
C ILE A 19 15.90 6.64 -4.11
N GLN A 20 16.91 6.90 -4.92
CA GLN A 20 18.10 6.05 -5.02
C GLN A 20 18.84 5.96 -3.68
N ASP A 21 18.92 7.06 -2.93
CA ASP A 21 19.50 7.09 -1.59
C ASP A 21 18.69 6.24 -0.61
N LEU A 22 17.35 6.36 -0.60
CA LEU A 22 16.48 5.52 0.22
C LEU A 22 16.61 4.02 -0.13
N VAL A 23 16.67 3.68 -1.41
CA VAL A 23 16.88 2.31 -1.88
C VAL A 23 18.27 1.80 -1.46
N ALA A 24 19.32 2.62 -1.64
CA ALA A 24 20.67 2.28 -1.22
C ALA A 24 20.77 2.10 0.31
N ASP A 25 20.06 2.91 1.08
CA ASP A 25 19.99 2.79 2.54
C ASP A 25 19.22 1.55 2.99
N ILE A 26 18.26 1.06 2.20
CA ILE A 26 17.64 -0.25 2.41
C ILE A 26 18.65 -1.36 2.14
N ASP A 27 19.34 -1.30 1.00
CA ASP A 27 20.30 -2.32 0.58
C ASP A 27 21.55 -2.37 1.47
N LYS A 28 21.90 -1.29 2.17
CA LYS A 28 23.02 -1.26 3.14
C LYS A 28 22.63 -1.73 4.55
N ASN A 29 21.39 -1.53 4.97
CA ASN A 29 20.99 -1.65 6.37
C ASN A 29 20.01 -2.81 6.63
N PHE A 30 20.27 -3.99 6.07
CA PHE A 30 19.40 -5.16 6.26
C PHE A 30 20.04 -6.21 7.15
N HIS A 31 19.19 -7.04 7.78
CA HIS A 31 19.68 -8.12 8.60
C HIS A 31 19.82 -9.41 7.77
N ALA A 32 21.05 -9.75 7.36
CA ALA A 32 21.32 -10.88 6.47
C ALA A 32 20.76 -12.22 6.98
N GLY A 33 20.87 -12.49 8.29
CA GLY A 33 20.31 -13.72 8.88
C GLY A 33 18.78 -13.75 8.85
N LEU A 34 18.13 -12.59 8.92
CA LEU A 34 16.68 -12.52 8.91
C LEU A 34 16.15 -12.66 7.48
N LEU A 35 16.80 -11.98 6.55
CA LEU A 35 16.55 -12.17 5.13
C LEU A 35 16.69 -13.65 4.75
N ASN A 36 17.75 -14.31 5.22
CA ASN A 36 17.93 -15.74 4.96
C ASN A 36 16.79 -16.59 5.55
N THR A 37 16.34 -16.29 6.77
CA THR A 37 15.20 -16.97 7.40
C THR A 37 13.92 -16.77 6.59
N VAL A 38 13.58 -15.54 6.22
CA VAL A 38 12.36 -15.25 5.46
C VAL A 38 12.42 -15.86 4.06
N ARG A 39 13.58 -15.83 3.40
CA ARG A 39 13.80 -16.36 2.04
C ARG A 39 13.62 -17.88 1.93
N HIS A 40 13.85 -18.60 3.03
CA HIS A 40 13.83 -20.06 3.03
C HIS A 40 12.83 -20.62 4.04
N CYS A 41 11.91 -19.80 4.53
CA CYS A 41 10.88 -20.28 5.43
C CYS A 41 9.79 -21.03 4.66
N VAL A 42 9.16 -21.95 5.38
CA VAL A 42 7.93 -22.60 5.02
C VAL A 42 6.82 -21.93 5.81
N TYR A 43 5.82 -21.42 5.11
CA TYR A 43 4.62 -20.91 5.73
C TYR A 43 3.81 -22.07 6.32
N ILE A 44 3.46 -21.99 7.60
CA ILE A 44 2.64 -23.02 8.28
C ILE A 44 1.18 -22.60 8.37
N GLY A 45 0.92 -21.36 8.80
CA GLY A 45 -0.45 -20.90 9.06
C GLY A 45 -0.49 -19.61 9.87
N MET A 46 -1.67 -19.00 9.96
CA MET A 46 -1.91 -17.86 10.84
C MET A 46 -2.07 -18.33 12.28
N ALA A 47 -1.42 -17.66 13.22
CA ALA A 47 -1.65 -17.83 14.65
C ALA A 47 -2.83 -16.97 15.12
N ASP A 48 -2.94 -15.75 14.60
CA ASP A 48 -4.05 -14.82 14.81
C ASP A 48 -4.16 -13.84 13.62
N ASP A 49 -4.78 -12.67 13.80
CA ASP A 49 -4.94 -11.63 12.79
C ASP A 49 -3.66 -10.80 12.52
N VAL A 50 -2.62 -10.93 13.37
CA VAL A 50 -1.38 -10.15 13.29
C VAL A 50 -0.15 -11.03 13.01
N PHE A 51 -0.17 -12.29 13.45
CA PHE A 51 0.98 -13.15 13.48
C PHE A 51 0.80 -14.43 12.68
N ALA A 52 1.80 -14.76 11.86
CA ALA A 52 1.93 -16.04 11.16
C ALA A 52 3.01 -16.92 11.79
N LEU A 53 2.83 -18.23 11.68
CA LEU A 53 3.85 -19.23 11.96
C LEU A 53 4.65 -19.53 10.70
N LEU A 54 5.96 -19.36 10.80
CA LEU A 54 6.93 -19.68 9.75
C LEU A 54 7.94 -20.69 10.30
N GLN A 55 8.28 -21.72 9.52
CA GLN A 55 9.34 -22.66 9.86
C GLN A 55 10.56 -22.41 8.99
N HIS A 56 11.76 -22.37 9.58
CA HIS A 56 13.01 -22.40 8.82
C HIS A 56 13.99 -23.38 9.48
N GLY A 57 14.35 -24.43 8.74
CA GLY A 57 15.05 -25.58 9.31
C GLY A 57 14.24 -26.24 10.43
N THR A 58 14.83 -26.34 11.62
CA THR A 58 14.20 -26.90 12.84
C THR A 58 13.53 -25.85 13.72
N HIS A 59 13.58 -24.57 13.36
CA HIS A 59 13.07 -23.48 14.18
C HIS A 59 11.69 -23.02 13.71
N LEU A 60 10.83 -22.74 14.68
CA LEU A 60 9.52 -22.16 14.48
C LEU A 60 9.55 -20.68 14.89
N TYR A 61 9.02 -19.82 14.03
CA TYR A 61 9.02 -18.38 14.20
C TYR A 61 7.60 -17.85 14.21
N LEU A 62 7.36 -16.87 15.09
CA LEU A 62 6.17 -16.04 15.04
C LEU A 62 6.52 -14.73 14.31
N ALA A 63 5.89 -14.52 13.16
CA ALA A 63 6.16 -13.40 12.26
C ALA A 63 5.00 -12.40 12.28
N ASN A 64 5.28 -11.13 12.61
CA ASN A 64 4.27 -10.07 12.52
C ASN A 64 4.01 -9.72 11.06
N VAL A 65 2.94 -10.26 10.48
CA VAL A 65 2.66 -10.11 9.06
C VAL A 65 2.18 -8.70 8.69
N VAL A 66 1.61 -7.96 9.63
CA VAL A 66 1.21 -6.57 9.43
C VAL A 66 2.45 -5.70 9.23
N ASN A 67 3.50 -5.88 10.02
CA ASN A 67 4.73 -5.10 9.86
C ASN A 67 5.54 -5.56 8.64
N LEU A 68 5.61 -6.87 8.39
CA LEU A 68 6.32 -7.40 7.23
C LEU A 68 5.67 -6.96 5.91
N SER A 69 4.34 -6.89 5.84
CA SER A 69 3.64 -6.36 4.67
C SER A 69 3.86 -4.87 4.48
N LYS A 70 3.89 -4.06 5.56
CA LYS A 70 4.25 -2.64 5.49
C LYS A 70 5.65 -2.44 4.90
N GLU A 71 6.64 -3.16 5.44
CA GLU A 71 8.02 -3.08 4.98
C GLU A 71 8.15 -3.53 3.52
N LEU A 72 7.52 -4.65 3.15
CA LEU A 72 7.50 -5.12 1.76
C LEU A 72 6.92 -4.07 0.81
N MET A 73 5.73 -3.56 1.13
CA MET A 73 5.05 -2.58 0.28
C MET A 73 5.84 -1.29 0.17
N TYR A 74 6.45 -0.83 1.26
CA TYR A 74 7.32 0.34 1.25
C TYR A 74 8.50 0.16 0.29
N GLN A 75 9.21 -0.97 0.39
CA GLN A 75 10.34 -1.25 -0.50
C GLN A 75 9.90 -1.40 -1.96
N GLN A 76 8.76 -2.02 -2.22
CA GLN A 76 8.21 -2.17 -3.57
C GLN A 76 7.82 -0.82 -4.17
N VAL A 77 7.19 0.06 -3.40
CA VAL A 77 6.87 1.42 -3.82
C VAL A 77 8.13 2.20 -4.20
N LEU A 78 9.20 2.10 -3.41
CA LEU A 78 10.47 2.77 -3.71
C LEU A 78 11.14 2.21 -4.97
N ARG A 79 11.27 0.89 -5.07
CA ARG A 79 11.95 0.24 -6.20
C ARG A 79 11.18 0.37 -7.52
N ARG A 80 9.85 0.48 -7.45
CA ARG A 80 8.96 0.65 -8.62
C ARG A 80 8.55 2.09 -8.85
N PHE A 81 9.14 3.07 -8.16
CA PHE A 81 8.80 4.47 -8.35
C PHE A 81 8.86 4.86 -9.84
N ALA A 82 7.83 5.54 -10.34
CA ALA A 82 7.63 5.88 -11.76
C ALA A 82 7.48 4.68 -12.73
N HIS A 83 7.46 3.44 -12.22
CA HIS A 83 7.45 2.20 -13.00
C HIS A 83 6.38 1.21 -12.50
N PHE A 84 5.29 1.73 -11.92
CA PHE A 84 4.16 0.92 -11.47
C PHE A 84 3.36 0.32 -12.64
N ASN A 85 2.73 -0.82 -12.40
CA ASN A 85 1.60 -1.26 -13.20
C ASN A 85 0.33 -0.56 -12.69
N ALA A 86 -0.74 -0.52 -13.48
CA ALA A 86 -2.00 0.11 -13.07
C ALA A 86 -3.19 -0.83 -13.22
N ILE A 87 -4.09 -0.82 -12.24
CA ILE A 87 -5.44 -1.35 -12.37
C ILE A 87 -6.35 -0.24 -12.87
N GLN A 88 -7.08 -0.50 -13.95
CA GLN A 88 -8.09 0.42 -14.44
C GLN A 88 -9.45 0.07 -13.85
N LEU A 89 -10.10 1.08 -13.27
CA LEU A 89 -11.46 0.96 -12.78
C LEU A 89 -12.41 0.72 -13.97
N SER A 90 -13.33 -0.23 -13.83
CA SER A 90 -14.35 -0.45 -14.86
C SER A 90 -15.27 0.76 -15.02
N ASN A 91 -15.59 1.40 -13.90
CA ASN A 91 -16.33 2.66 -13.85
C ASN A 91 -15.45 3.69 -13.11
N PRO A 92 -15.03 4.78 -13.77
CA PRO A 92 -14.32 5.87 -13.11
C PRO A 92 -15.14 6.40 -11.93
N ALA A 93 -14.49 6.62 -10.79
CA ALA A 93 -15.15 6.99 -9.54
C ALA A 93 -15.01 8.50 -9.28
N PRO A 94 -16.11 9.26 -9.10
CA PRO A 94 -16.02 10.69 -8.82
C PRO A 94 -15.24 10.98 -7.55
N LEU A 95 -14.20 11.81 -7.63
CA LEU A 95 -13.35 12.13 -6.47
C LEU A 95 -14.16 12.77 -5.35
N PHE A 96 -15.09 13.66 -5.69
CA PHE A 96 -15.92 14.34 -4.71
C PHE A 96 -16.69 13.34 -3.84
N GLU A 97 -17.34 12.34 -4.45
CA GLU A 97 -18.09 11.31 -3.72
C GLU A 97 -17.17 10.44 -2.85
N LEU A 98 -16.01 10.04 -3.38
CA LEU A 98 -15.00 9.30 -2.61
C LEU A 98 -14.54 10.08 -1.38
N LEU A 99 -14.30 11.39 -1.53
CA LEU A 99 -13.84 12.25 -0.45
C LEU A 99 -14.93 12.47 0.60
N ILE A 100 -16.18 12.65 0.18
CA ILE A 100 -17.33 12.73 1.11
C ILE A 100 -17.46 11.45 1.92
N LEU A 101 -17.34 10.28 1.28
CA LEU A 101 -17.40 8.99 1.99
C LEU A 101 -16.31 8.89 3.06
N ALA A 102 -15.07 9.27 2.72
CA ALA A 102 -13.95 9.24 3.65
C ALA A 102 -14.15 10.20 4.84
N LEU A 103 -14.59 11.43 4.58
CA LEU A 103 -14.84 12.44 5.61
C LEU A 103 -15.98 12.02 6.55
N LYS A 104 -17.05 11.42 6.02
CA LYS A 104 -18.14 10.87 6.83
C LYS A 104 -17.67 9.76 7.75
N GLU A 105 -16.81 8.87 7.27
CA GLU A 105 -16.23 7.82 8.12
C GLU A 105 -15.28 8.39 9.19
N GLU A 106 -14.43 9.36 8.82
CA GLU A 106 -13.48 10.00 9.74
C GLU A 106 -14.19 10.75 10.89
N TYR A 107 -15.30 11.42 10.58
CA TYR A 107 -16.06 12.25 11.52
C TYR A 107 -17.33 11.60 12.06
N ALA A 108 -17.60 10.33 11.78
CA ALA A 108 -18.83 9.61 12.15
C ALA A 108 -19.18 9.65 13.65
N ASN A 109 -18.18 9.84 14.52
CA ASN A 109 -18.35 9.90 15.98
C ASN A 109 -18.07 11.30 16.57
N SER A 110 -17.96 12.32 15.72
CA SER A 110 -17.70 13.69 16.16
C SER A 110 -19.01 14.49 16.21
N GLU A 111 -19.16 15.31 17.25
CA GLU A 111 -20.26 16.30 17.33
C GLU A 111 -20.15 17.40 16.25
N CYS A 112 -19.07 17.35 15.46
CA CYS A 112 -18.72 18.29 14.40
C CYS A 112 -19.10 17.78 13.00
N GLU A 113 -19.88 16.70 12.87
CA GLU A 113 -20.40 16.26 11.56
C GLU A 113 -21.24 17.39 10.97
N ASN A 114 -20.64 18.08 10.00
CA ASN A 114 -21.23 19.22 9.32
C ASN A 114 -21.07 18.97 7.82
N ASP A 115 -22.19 18.63 7.17
CA ASP A 115 -22.19 18.31 5.74
C ASP A 115 -21.63 19.47 4.89
N ASP A 116 -21.91 20.73 5.23
CA ASP A 116 -21.35 21.90 4.52
C ASP A 116 -19.83 22.01 4.70
N PHE A 117 -19.29 21.64 5.86
CA PHE A 117 -17.84 21.55 6.05
C PHE A 117 -17.24 20.42 5.21
N ASN A 118 -17.83 19.24 5.24
CA ASN A 118 -17.36 18.08 4.48
C ASN A 118 -17.39 18.34 2.96
N GLU A 119 -18.45 18.98 2.46
CA GLU A 119 -18.56 19.40 1.05
C GLU A 119 -17.45 20.37 0.67
N LYS A 120 -17.17 21.39 1.50
CA LYS A 120 -16.07 22.34 1.25
C LYS A 120 -14.70 21.66 1.23
N VAL A 121 -14.45 20.73 2.15
CA VAL A 121 -13.19 19.97 2.20
C VAL A 121 -13.08 19.05 0.98
N ALA A 122 -14.15 18.35 0.60
CA ALA A 122 -14.18 17.47 -0.56
C ALA A 122 -13.99 18.26 -1.88
N GLU A 123 -14.61 19.42 -2.03
CA GLU A 123 -14.38 20.31 -3.18
C GLU A 123 -12.92 20.76 -3.28
N THR A 124 -12.36 21.23 -2.17
CA THR A 124 -10.99 21.74 -2.12
C THR A 124 -9.99 20.63 -2.43
N SER A 125 -10.19 19.46 -1.84
CA SER A 125 -9.40 18.25 -2.07
C SER A 125 -9.51 17.76 -3.51
N THR A 126 -10.70 17.78 -4.11
CA THR A 126 -10.91 17.45 -5.52
C THR A 126 -10.13 18.39 -6.44
N LYS A 127 -10.21 19.70 -6.19
CA LYS A 127 -9.47 20.71 -6.96
C LYS A 127 -7.96 20.49 -6.87
N LEU A 128 -7.44 20.20 -5.67
CA LEU A 128 -6.02 19.92 -5.45
C LEU A 128 -5.55 18.65 -6.18
N LEU A 129 -6.29 17.54 -6.05
CA LEU A 129 -5.95 16.28 -6.72
C LEU A 129 -5.96 16.42 -8.24
N LYS A 130 -6.92 17.16 -8.81
CA LYS A 130 -6.95 17.48 -10.25
C LYS A 130 -5.74 18.31 -10.68
N LEU A 131 -5.34 19.30 -9.88
CA LEU A 131 -4.14 20.10 -10.16
C LEU A 131 -2.87 19.24 -10.19
N LYS A 132 -2.85 18.15 -9.43
CA LYS A 132 -1.70 17.24 -9.28
C LYS A 132 -1.82 15.96 -10.13
N ALA A 133 -2.86 15.85 -10.96
CA ALA A 133 -3.19 14.64 -11.71
C ALA A 133 -2.07 14.18 -12.65
N GLU A 134 -1.39 15.10 -13.33
CA GLU A 134 -0.29 14.76 -14.25
C GLU A 134 0.88 14.08 -13.51
N MET A 135 1.33 14.69 -12.41
CA MET A 135 2.38 14.15 -11.53
C MET A 135 1.98 12.80 -10.93
N LEU A 136 0.74 12.69 -10.43
CA LEU A 136 0.19 11.45 -9.88
C LEU A 136 0.14 10.32 -10.92
N GLU A 137 -0.22 10.64 -12.15
CA GLU A 137 -0.26 9.68 -13.24
C GLU A 137 1.15 9.27 -13.69
N GLU A 138 2.09 10.21 -13.70
CA GLU A 138 3.47 10.00 -14.12
C GLU A 138 4.24 9.12 -13.12
N PHE A 139 4.24 9.49 -11.84
CA PHE A 139 5.08 8.82 -10.85
C PHE A 139 4.41 7.64 -10.16
N PHE A 140 3.08 7.65 -10.04
CA PHE A 140 2.33 6.70 -9.23
C PHE A 140 1.25 5.95 -9.99
N CYS A 141 1.06 6.19 -11.29
CA CYS A 141 -0.02 5.56 -12.08
C CYS A 141 -1.44 5.78 -11.51
N ILE A 142 -1.65 6.86 -10.76
CA ILE A 142 -2.96 7.29 -10.28
C ILE A 142 -3.52 8.26 -11.32
N SER A 143 -4.49 7.82 -12.12
CA SER A 143 -5.07 8.64 -13.18
C SER A 143 -6.38 9.27 -12.71
N ILE A 144 -6.47 10.59 -12.85
CA ILE A 144 -7.68 11.38 -12.60
C ILE A 144 -8.06 12.01 -13.94
N ASP A 145 -9.29 11.75 -14.41
CA ASP A 145 -9.76 12.28 -15.69
C ASP A 145 -10.10 13.78 -15.61
N ARG A 146 -10.41 14.38 -16.76
CA ARG A 146 -10.75 15.82 -16.85
C ARG A 146 -12.00 16.20 -16.05
N ASN A 147 -12.91 15.25 -15.86
CA ASN A 147 -14.15 15.44 -15.11
C ASN A 147 -13.90 15.35 -13.59
N GLY A 148 -12.73 14.88 -13.16
CA GLY A 148 -12.40 14.69 -11.75
C GLY A 148 -12.79 13.32 -11.24
N ASN A 149 -12.81 12.30 -12.10
CA ASN A 149 -13.01 10.91 -11.71
C ASN A 149 -11.66 10.20 -11.61
N LEU A 150 -11.47 9.44 -10.54
CA LEU A 150 -10.39 8.47 -10.43
C LEU A 150 -10.64 7.37 -11.48
N ALA A 151 -9.65 7.10 -12.32
CA ALA A 151 -9.76 6.13 -13.42
C ALA A 151 -8.81 4.93 -13.24
N SER A 152 -7.66 5.12 -12.59
CA SER A 152 -6.71 4.04 -12.33
C SER A 152 -5.97 4.21 -11.02
N LEU A 153 -5.51 3.09 -10.47
CA LEU A 153 -4.67 3.01 -9.28
C LEU A 153 -3.43 2.15 -9.55
N PRO A 154 -2.30 2.40 -8.87
CA PRO A 154 -1.10 1.58 -8.95
C PRO A 154 -1.32 0.17 -8.42
N VAL A 155 -0.62 -0.77 -9.06
CA VAL A 155 -0.40 -2.13 -8.60
C VAL A 155 1.03 -2.22 -8.11
N VAL A 156 1.18 -2.29 -6.78
CA VAL A 156 2.49 -2.38 -6.12
C VAL A 156 3.06 -3.79 -6.20
N LEU A 157 2.21 -4.82 -5.98
CA LEU A 157 2.56 -6.23 -6.11
C LEU A 157 1.81 -6.87 -7.28
N ASP A 158 2.51 -7.65 -8.08
CA ASP A 158 1.89 -8.34 -9.22
C ASP A 158 0.82 -9.33 -8.70
N GLN A 159 -0.33 -9.38 -9.39
CA GLN A 159 -1.50 -10.19 -9.03
C GLN A 159 -2.19 -9.82 -7.70
N TYR A 160 -1.72 -8.78 -7.02
CA TYR A 160 -2.38 -8.24 -5.84
C TYR A 160 -3.27 -7.05 -6.23
N THR A 161 -4.55 -7.13 -5.87
CA THR A 161 -5.46 -5.99 -5.96
C THR A 161 -5.58 -5.38 -4.56
N PRO A 162 -5.25 -4.08 -4.38
CA PRO A 162 -5.43 -3.43 -3.09
C PRO A 162 -6.91 -3.42 -2.69
N ASP A 163 -7.16 -3.20 -1.40
CA ASP A 163 -8.52 -3.12 -0.91
C ASP A 163 -9.23 -1.89 -1.50
N MET A 164 -10.27 -2.16 -2.28
CA MET A 164 -11.01 -1.12 -3.01
C MET A 164 -11.92 -0.32 -2.07
N ASP A 165 -12.30 -0.89 -0.92
CA ASP A 165 -13.11 -0.20 0.08
C ASP A 165 -12.33 0.95 0.75
N ARG A 166 -11.00 0.92 0.67
CA ARG A 166 -10.10 1.94 1.23
C ARG A 166 -9.76 3.07 0.27
N VAL A 167 -10.26 3.02 -0.96
CA VAL A 167 -10.00 4.06 -1.96
C VAL A 167 -10.46 5.45 -1.46
N PRO A 168 -11.64 5.62 -0.84
CA PRO A 168 -12.05 6.88 -0.20
C PRO A 168 -10.97 7.45 0.74
N GLU A 169 -10.59 6.69 1.78
CA GLU A 169 -9.61 7.08 2.80
C GLU A 169 -8.25 7.42 2.16
N PHE A 170 -7.82 6.62 1.19
CA PHE A 170 -6.58 6.84 0.47
C PHE A 170 -6.58 8.16 -0.30
N MET A 171 -7.64 8.46 -1.04
CA MET A 171 -7.73 9.71 -1.81
C MET A 171 -7.78 10.93 -0.90
N LEU A 172 -8.47 10.84 0.25
CA LEU A 172 -8.49 11.91 1.25
C LEU A 172 -7.10 12.11 1.88
N SER A 173 -6.43 11.02 2.25
CA SER A 173 -5.07 11.06 2.77
C SER A 173 -4.11 11.69 1.76
N LEU A 174 -4.20 11.33 0.47
CA LEU A 174 -3.40 11.95 -0.59
C LEU A 174 -3.66 13.46 -0.72
N ALA A 175 -4.92 13.90 -0.65
CA ALA A 175 -5.27 15.31 -0.72
C ALA A 175 -4.71 16.11 0.48
N ASN A 176 -4.66 15.49 1.66
CA ASN A 176 -4.10 16.10 2.87
C ASN A 176 -2.56 16.04 2.95
N ASP A 177 -1.88 15.52 1.91
CA ASP A 177 -0.41 15.51 1.86
C ASP A 177 0.15 16.89 1.52
N TYR A 178 0.57 17.65 2.53
CA TYR A 178 1.21 18.95 2.34
C TYR A 178 2.48 18.84 1.47
N GLU A 179 3.13 17.68 1.44
CA GLU A 179 4.32 17.43 0.62
C GLU A 179 4.00 17.12 -0.85
N LEU A 180 2.80 16.59 -1.14
CA LEU A 180 2.29 16.49 -2.51
C LEU A 180 2.11 17.88 -3.14
N ILE A 181 1.84 18.90 -2.31
CA ILE A 181 1.83 20.30 -2.72
C ILE A 181 3.26 20.76 -3.11
N LEU A 182 4.27 20.32 -2.36
CA LEU A 182 5.68 20.69 -2.54
C LEU A 182 6.48 19.78 -3.49
N GLN A 183 5.86 18.77 -4.13
CA GLN A 183 6.52 17.75 -4.96
C GLN A 183 7.59 16.93 -4.21
N ASN A 184 7.40 16.71 -2.90
CA ASN A 184 8.27 15.83 -2.12
C ASN A 184 7.73 14.39 -2.14
N PHE A 185 8.37 13.52 -2.92
CA PHE A 185 7.88 12.16 -3.19
C PHE A 185 7.90 11.14 -2.02
N PRO A 186 8.81 11.20 -1.03
CA PRO A 186 8.85 10.23 0.07
C PRO A 186 7.55 10.12 0.87
N SER A 187 6.82 11.22 1.10
CA SER A 187 5.54 11.17 1.82
C SER A 187 4.42 10.53 0.99
N THR A 188 4.33 10.83 -0.31
CA THR A 188 3.30 10.25 -1.18
C THR A 188 3.52 8.74 -1.35
N GLN A 189 4.78 8.31 -1.39
CA GLN A 189 5.16 6.89 -1.30
C GLN A 189 4.77 6.29 0.06
N ALA A 190 4.96 7.05 1.13
CA ALA A 190 4.51 6.66 2.47
C ALA A 190 2.97 6.46 2.52
N LYS A 191 2.19 7.20 1.75
CA LYS A 191 0.73 6.99 1.68
C LYS A 191 0.37 5.79 0.80
N LEU A 192 1.08 5.61 -0.31
CA LEU A 192 0.83 4.50 -1.23
C LEU A 192 1.08 3.13 -0.58
N HIS A 193 2.18 2.95 0.15
CA HIS A 193 2.41 1.65 0.81
C HIS A 193 1.36 1.37 1.89
N VAL A 194 0.95 2.38 2.68
CA VAL A 194 -0.11 2.23 3.70
C VAL A 194 -1.45 1.83 3.07
N TYR A 195 -1.79 2.40 1.91
CA TYR A 195 -2.99 2.01 1.17
C TYR A 195 -2.97 0.54 0.76
N THR A 196 -1.81 0.05 0.30
CA THR A 196 -1.70 -1.34 -0.16
C THR A 196 -1.66 -2.38 0.96
N VAL A 197 -1.40 -1.96 2.20
CA VAL A 197 -1.37 -2.84 3.39
C VAL A 197 -2.78 -3.02 3.95
N ARG A 198 -3.18 -4.26 4.22
CA ARG A 198 -4.46 -4.55 4.89
C ARG A 198 -4.35 -4.30 6.39
N THR A 199 -5.33 -3.61 6.99
CA THR A 199 -5.29 -3.25 8.43
C THR A 199 -6.16 -4.18 9.28
N GLN A 200 -5.84 -4.25 10.58
CA GLN A 200 -6.43 -5.19 11.54
C GLN A 200 -7.95 -5.04 11.73
N LYS A 201 -8.49 -3.82 11.62
CA LYS A 201 -9.93 -3.52 11.74
C LYS A 201 -10.77 -4.28 10.70
N GLN A 202 -10.17 -4.66 9.56
CA GLN A 202 -10.85 -5.32 8.44
C GLN A 202 -10.79 -6.84 8.48
N ILE A 203 -9.88 -7.43 9.26
CA ILE A 203 -9.85 -8.88 9.48
C ILE A 203 -11.10 -9.32 10.27
N ASN A 204 -11.64 -8.40 11.08
CA ASN A 204 -12.78 -8.63 11.98
C ASN A 204 -14.13 -8.15 11.42
N SER A 205 -14.20 -7.64 10.18
CA SER A 205 -15.48 -7.18 9.60
C SER A 205 -16.26 -8.37 9.01
N PRO A 206 -17.52 -8.61 9.41
CA PRO A 206 -18.33 -9.71 8.91
C PRO A 206 -18.93 -9.34 7.54
N ILE A 207 -18.10 -9.33 6.50
CA ILE A 207 -18.59 -9.22 5.12
C ILE A 207 -18.61 -10.63 4.53
N GLY A 208 -19.82 -11.19 4.42
CA GLY A 208 -20.22 -12.31 3.55
C GLY A 208 -19.24 -13.48 3.37
N ASP A 209 -19.64 -14.65 3.88
CA ASP A 209 -18.95 -15.95 3.78
C ASP A 209 -17.56 -16.00 4.43
N GLY A 210 -17.57 -16.32 5.74
CA GLY A 210 -16.44 -16.35 6.68
C GLY A 210 -15.29 -17.34 6.39
N LEU A 211 -15.07 -17.73 5.13
CA LEU A 211 -13.94 -18.54 4.65
C LEU A 211 -13.15 -17.83 3.52
N VAL A 212 -13.71 -16.79 2.90
CA VAL A 212 -13.10 -16.03 1.77
C VAL A 212 -12.06 -14.96 2.20
N PRO A 213 -12.21 -14.25 3.35
CA PRO A 213 -11.26 -13.22 3.75
C PRO A 213 -9.88 -13.78 4.14
N ILE A 214 -9.88 -14.89 4.87
CA ILE A 214 -8.68 -15.57 5.38
C ILE A 214 -7.90 -16.17 4.20
N SER A 215 -8.57 -16.86 3.27
CA SER A 215 -7.91 -17.45 2.09
C SER A 215 -7.21 -16.41 1.19
N ARG A 216 -7.79 -15.22 0.99
CA ARG A 216 -7.13 -14.12 0.24
C ARG A 216 -5.96 -13.49 1.01
N PHE A 217 -6.03 -13.45 2.34
CA PHE A 217 -4.94 -12.99 3.19
C PHE A 217 -3.80 -14.01 3.26
N LEU A 218 -4.11 -15.31 3.29
CA LEU A 218 -3.15 -16.41 3.16
C LEU A 218 -2.39 -16.35 1.83
N ILE A 219 -3.10 -16.13 0.72
CA ILE A 219 -2.48 -15.90 -0.61
C ILE A 219 -1.57 -14.67 -0.56
N HIS A 220 -1.95 -13.60 0.16
CA HIS A 220 -1.08 -12.43 0.34
C HIS A 220 0.19 -12.78 1.11
N ILE A 221 0.13 -13.60 2.17
CA ILE A 221 1.31 -14.03 2.92
C ILE A 221 2.17 -15.02 2.13
N GLU A 222 1.56 -15.96 1.42
CA GLU A 222 2.28 -16.86 0.50
C GLU A 222 2.95 -16.08 -0.63
N HIS A 223 2.29 -15.10 -1.22
CA HIS A 223 2.88 -14.19 -2.21
C HIS A 223 3.95 -13.29 -1.60
N LEU A 224 3.79 -12.83 -0.36
CA LEU A 224 4.77 -12.03 0.37
C LEU A 224 6.02 -12.87 0.65
N VAL A 225 5.87 -14.12 1.10
CA VAL A 225 6.97 -15.09 1.23
C VAL A 225 7.58 -15.39 -0.15
N MET A 226 6.78 -15.67 -1.19
CA MET A 226 7.28 -15.91 -2.54
C MET A 226 8.01 -14.68 -3.13
N GLU A 227 7.55 -13.47 -2.88
CA GLU A 227 8.20 -12.21 -3.25
C GLU A 227 9.50 -12.01 -2.46
N PHE A 228 9.52 -12.28 -1.15
CA PHE A 228 10.78 -12.29 -0.40
C PHE A 228 11.75 -13.39 -0.89
N ASN A 229 11.22 -14.49 -1.41
CA ASN A 229 12.00 -15.60 -1.97
C ASN A 229 12.53 -15.28 -3.37
N ALA A 230 11.75 -14.56 -4.19
CA ALA A 230 12.04 -14.25 -5.59
C ALA A 230 12.76 -12.91 -5.79
N ALA A 231 12.45 -11.91 -4.97
CA ALA A 231 13.04 -10.59 -5.01
C ALA A 231 14.10 -10.47 -3.90
N ALA A 232 15.26 -9.92 -4.24
CA ALA A 232 16.33 -9.61 -3.30
C ALA A 232 15.95 -8.43 -2.38
N LEU A 233 14.81 -8.54 -1.69
CA LEU A 233 14.26 -7.53 -0.79
C LEU A 233 14.86 -7.68 0.59
N HIS A 234 15.07 -6.56 1.26
CA HIS A 234 16.03 -6.45 2.35
C HIS A 234 15.29 -6.03 3.62
N SER A 235 14.85 -6.97 4.47
CA SER A 235 14.09 -6.60 5.67
C SER A 235 14.93 -5.83 6.70
N LYS A 236 14.43 -4.65 7.12
CA LYS A 236 14.95 -3.82 8.23
C LYS A 236 14.32 -4.15 9.58
N ASP A 237 13.18 -4.87 9.59
CA ASP A 237 12.40 -5.08 10.81
C ASP A 237 12.92 -6.28 11.62
N LYS A 238 13.28 -6.05 12.89
CA LYS A 238 13.78 -7.07 13.83
C LYS A 238 12.67 -7.86 14.52
N SER A 239 11.40 -7.72 14.10
CA SER A 239 10.21 -8.23 14.80
C SER A 239 9.95 -9.74 14.64
N PHE A 240 11.00 -10.56 14.64
CA PHE A 240 10.89 -12.01 14.74
C PHE A 240 11.15 -12.46 16.17
N LYS A 241 10.14 -13.05 16.81
CA LYS A 241 10.33 -13.74 18.09
C LYS A 241 10.52 -15.23 17.81
N VAL A 242 11.65 -15.77 18.24
CA VAL A 242 11.93 -17.21 18.18
C VAL A 242 11.23 -17.87 19.35
N GLY A 243 10.25 -18.74 19.07
CA GLY A 243 9.63 -19.58 20.09
C GLY A 243 10.45 -20.86 20.24
N GLY A 244 11.13 -21.02 21.37
CA GLY A 244 11.70 -22.32 21.73
C GLY A 244 10.59 -23.24 22.23
N LEU A 245 10.21 -24.24 21.45
CA LEU A 245 9.55 -25.42 22.00
C LEU A 245 10.67 -26.34 22.49
N ALA A 246 10.88 -26.34 23.82
CA ALA A 246 11.59 -27.42 24.50
C ALA A 246 10.68 -28.63 24.64
#